data_AF-A0A7S3D765-F1
#
_entry.id   AF-A0A7S3D765-F1
#
_cell.length_a   1.000
_cell.length_b   1.000
_cell.length_c   1.000
_cell.angle_alpha   90.00
_cell.angle_beta   90.00
_cell.angle_gamma   90.00
#
_symmetry.space_group_name_H-M   'P 1'
#
loop_
_entity.id
_entity.type
_entity.pdbx_description
1 polymer ?
#
loop_
_entity_poly.entity_id
_entity_poly.type
_entity_poly.pdbx_seq_one_letter_code
_entity_poly.pdbx_strand_id
1 'polypeptide(L)'
;FKSNSLTMKLFGALLLVGQAAAFSNFQGAKVQHRMSARDAKLSMATGMGVNGFGRIGRLVTRIMMDDPDVECNAINAGSATTDYMAYQYKYDSIHGIAKGTVEVDGDFLVINGKKIPTTRCRDPSEVGWGTKGAEYVCESTGVFLTKEKAQAIIDGGAKKVIYSAPAKDDSQTIVMGVNQGEYDGSEDFISCASCTTNGLAPMVKAIHDEYDIQEALMTTVHAMTATQAVVDSSSRKDWRGGRAASGNIIPSSTGAAKAVTKVIPSLQGKLTGMAFRVPTIDVSVVDLTCKLGKATTYEEICAMIKAKSEGEMKGFLGYCDEPLVSTDFESDPRSSIFDAGAGIMLNPNFVKLVAWYDNEWGYSCRVVDLMKTVASVDAKIAA
;
A
#
# COMPACT_ATOMS: atom_id res chain seq x y z
N PHE A 1 16.83 -3.41 -51.32
CA PHE A 1 17.43 -3.14 -52.65
C PHE A 1 16.31 -2.80 -53.63
N LYS A 2 16.44 -1.64 -54.31
CA LYS A 2 15.58 -1.02 -55.37
C LYS A 2 14.17 -0.58 -54.93
N SER A 3 13.88 0.72 -54.71
CA SER A 3 13.92 1.92 -55.59
C SER A 3 12.91 1.86 -56.74
N ASN A 4 11.91 2.74 -56.71
CA ASN A 4 11.73 3.75 -57.75
C ASN A 4 10.87 4.95 -57.28
N SER A 5 11.42 6.13 -57.52
CA SER A 5 10.86 7.47 -57.36
C SER A 5 9.98 7.87 -58.55
N LEU A 6 9.06 8.82 -58.34
CA LEU A 6 9.04 10.02 -59.19
C LEU A 6 8.34 11.19 -58.50
N THR A 7 8.85 12.38 -58.82
CA THR A 7 8.71 13.67 -58.14
C THR A 7 8.26 14.71 -59.18
N MET A 8 7.38 15.67 -58.82
CA MET A 8 7.37 17.09 -59.29
C MET A 8 6.12 17.78 -58.71
N LYS A 9 6.23 18.69 -57.73
CA LYS A 9 6.58 20.14 -57.76
C LYS A 9 5.68 20.96 -58.69
N LEU A 10 4.73 21.78 -58.21
CA LEU A 10 4.75 23.09 -57.47
C LEU A 10 4.66 24.32 -58.39
N PHE A 11 4.09 25.41 -57.83
CA PHE A 11 3.82 26.79 -58.31
C PHE A 11 2.45 27.00 -58.98
N GLY A 12 1.62 27.99 -58.63
CA GLY A 12 1.72 29.08 -57.65
C GLY A 12 0.80 30.26 -58.04
N ALA A 13 0.33 30.99 -57.02
CA ALA A 13 -0.12 32.40 -57.00
C ALA A 13 -1.61 32.78 -57.25
N LEU A 14 -2.26 33.19 -56.14
CA LEU A 14 -2.95 34.45 -55.83
C LEU A 14 -4.11 34.97 -56.71
N LEU A 15 -5.31 35.15 -56.12
CA LEU A 15 -5.90 36.47 -55.79
C LEU A 15 -7.21 36.35 -54.98
N LEU A 16 -7.47 37.41 -54.19
CA LEU A 16 -8.44 37.58 -53.09
C LEU A 16 -9.90 37.83 -53.50
N VAL A 17 -10.73 37.90 -52.45
CA VAL A 17 -12.04 38.58 -52.25
C VAL A 17 -13.24 37.64 -52.36
N GLY A 18 -14.09 37.41 -51.36
CA GLY A 18 -14.23 37.91 -49.99
C GLY A 18 -15.68 37.66 -49.56
N GLN A 19 -15.96 37.39 -48.28
CA GLN A 19 -17.15 37.90 -47.57
C GLN A 19 -17.20 37.44 -46.11
N ALA A 20 -17.41 38.47 -45.26
CA ALA A 20 -18.17 38.54 -44.02
C ALA A 20 -17.92 37.52 -42.90
N ALA A 21 -17.23 38.01 -41.88
CA ALA A 21 -17.22 37.48 -40.53
C ALA A 21 -18.62 37.51 -39.89
N ALA A 22 -19.02 36.39 -39.29
CA ALA A 22 -19.97 36.34 -38.20
C ALA A 22 -19.30 35.59 -37.04
N PHE A 23 -18.70 36.36 -36.13
CA PHE A 23 -18.27 35.85 -34.83
C PHE A 23 -19.51 35.65 -33.97
N SER A 24 -19.92 34.40 -33.75
CA SER A 24 -20.84 34.04 -32.68
C SER A 24 -20.06 33.48 -31.51
N ASN A 25 -20.09 34.21 -30.39
CA ASN A 25 -19.57 33.83 -29.08
C ASN A 25 -20.08 32.45 -28.64
N PHE A 26 -19.19 31.46 -28.58
CA PHE A 26 -19.37 30.30 -27.71
C PHE A 26 -18.65 30.59 -26.40
N GLN A 27 -19.36 31.21 -25.46
CA GLN A 27 -18.99 31.16 -24.04
C GLN A 27 -19.15 29.72 -23.58
N GLY A 28 -18.04 29.06 -23.27
CA GLY A 28 -18.04 27.78 -22.59
C GLY A 28 -18.82 27.88 -21.29
N ALA A 29 -19.90 27.11 -21.19
CA ALA A 29 -20.64 26.93 -19.95
C ALA A 29 -19.70 26.27 -18.94
N LYS A 30 -19.16 27.06 -18.00
CA LYS A 30 -18.56 26.54 -16.78
C LYS A 30 -19.65 25.81 -16.00
N VAL A 31 -19.58 24.49 -15.96
CA VAL A 31 -20.33 23.69 -15.00
C VAL A 31 -19.73 23.99 -13.63
N GLN A 32 -20.31 24.98 -12.94
CA GLN A 32 -20.06 25.19 -11.52
C GLN A 32 -20.79 24.07 -10.77
N HIS A 33 -20.02 23.12 -10.24
CA HIS A 33 -20.50 22.20 -9.21
C HIS A 33 -20.97 23.05 -8.01
N ARG A 34 -22.29 23.21 -7.86
CA ARG A 34 -22.87 23.68 -6.60
C ARG A 34 -22.65 22.58 -5.57
N MET A 35 -21.70 22.77 -4.67
CA MET A 35 -21.60 22.01 -3.44
C MET A 35 -22.91 22.20 -2.66
N SER A 36 -23.62 21.11 -2.38
CA SER A 36 -24.75 21.15 -1.46
C SER A 36 -24.21 21.45 -0.06
N ALA A 37 -24.71 22.52 0.55
CA ALA A 37 -24.30 23.04 1.85
C ALA A 37 -24.74 22.16 3.04
N ARG A 38 -24.35 20.87 3.07
CA ARG A 38 -24.61 19.99 4.22
C ARG A 38 -23.45 19.16 4.75
N ASP A 39 -22.26 19.16 4.14
CA ASP A 39 -21.09 18.44 4.68
C ASP A 39 -19.79 19.27 4.63
N ALA A 40 -19.86 20.54 5.01
CA ALA A 40 -18.66 21.36 5.25
C ALA A 40 -18.34 21.39 6.75
N LYS A 41 -17.93 20.25 7.32
CA LYS A 41 -16.93 20.30 8.39
C LYS A 41 -15.61 20.55 7.68
N LEU A 42 -14.99 21.71 7.88
CA LEU A 42 -13.56 21.87 7.63
C LEU A 42 -12.84 20.82 8.47
N SER A 43 -12.57 19.64 7.91
CA SER A 43 -11.58 18.74 8.48
C SER A 43 -10.25 19.39 8.15
N MET A 44 -9.55 19.87 9.18
CA MET A 44 -8.14 20.20 9.04
C MET A 44 -7.44 18.93 8.53
N ALA A 45 -6.53 19.06 7.56
CA ALA A 45 -5.74 17.94 7.08
C ALA A 45 -5.05 17.26 8.29
N THR A 46 -5.05 15.93 8.31
CA THR A 46 -4.50 15.18 9.44
C THR A 46 -2.97 15.25 9.40
N GLY A 47 -2.37 15.77 10.47
CA GLY A 47 -0.92 15.88 10.61
C GLY A 47 -0.27 14.52 10.85
N MET A 48 0.59 14.09 9.93
CA MET A 48 1.21 12.77 9.91
C MET A 48 2.74 12.84 9.85
N GLY A 49 3.40 11.83 10.41
CA GLY A 49 4.86 11.69 10.38
C GLY A 49 5.33 10.30 9.95
N VAL A 50 6.60 10.20 9.55
CA VAL A 50 7.25 8.94 9.16
C VAL A 50 8.53 8.75 9.96
N ASN A 51 8.62 7.66 10.72
CA ASN A 51 9.86 7.20 11.33
C ASN A 51 10.45 6.04 10.50
N GLY A 52 11.62 6.27 9.91
CA GLY A 52 12.29 5.35 8.99
C GLY A 52 12.02 5.64 7.52
N PHE A 53 12.98 6.22 6.81
CA PHE A 53 12.83 6.58 5.39
C PHE A 53 13.27 5.45 4.42
N GLY A 54 12.85 4.23 4.73
CA GLY A 54 13.12 3.01 3.94
C GLY A 54 12.19 2.84 2.75
N ARG A 55 12.03 1.60 2.23
CA ARG A 55 11.06 1.29 1.15
C ARG A 55 9.66 1.80 1.52
N ILE A 56 9.09 1.30 2.62
CA ILE A 56 7.73 1.69 3.06
C ILE A 56 7.64 3.17 3.40
N GLY A 57 8.55 3.72 4.23
CA GLY A 57 8.48 5.13 4.62
C GLY A 57 8.51 6.11 3.44
N ARG A 58 9.29 5.83 2.38
CA ARG A 58 9.30 6.66 1.16
C ARG A 58 7.98 6.57 0.39
N LEU A 59 7.41 5.38 0.24
CA LEU A 59 6.14 5.20 -0.48
C LEU A 59 4.95 5.76 0.31
N VAL A 60 4.92 5.57 1.63
CA VAL A 60 3.99 6.26 2.53
C VAL A 60 4.09 7.77 2.35
N THR A 61 5.30 8.32 2.29
CA THR A 61 5.49 9.76 2.01
C THR A 61 4.98 10.15 0.62
N ARG A 62 5.23 9.36 -0.44
CA ARG A 62 4.67 9.61 -1.78
C ARG A 62 3.14 9.67 -1.75
N ILE A 63 2.50 8.72 -1.08
CA ILE A 63 1.04 8.63 -0.96
C ILE A 63 0.48 9.80 -0.15
N MET A 64 1.08 10.15 1.00
CA MET A 64 0.69 11.32 1.80
C MET A 64 0.78 12.64 1.02
N MET A 65 1.76 12.76 0.12
CA MET A 65 1.97 13.97 -0.67
C MET A 65 0.94 14.15 -1.79
N ASP A 66 0.32 13.06 -2.25
CA ASP A 66 -0.74 13.05 -3.26
C ASP A 66 -2.16 13.08 -2.63
N ASP A 67 -2.29 12.86 -1.32
CA ASP A 67 -3.56 12.87 -0.60
C ASP A 67 -3.88 14.27 0.01
N PRO A 68 -4.95 14.96 -0.43
CA PRO A 68 -5.29 16.29 0.07
C PRO A 68 -5.78 16.30 1.52
N ASP A 69 -6.20 15.16 2.08
CA ASP A 69 -6.69 15.06 3.46
C ASP A 69 -5.55 14.86 4.47
N VAL A 70 -4.30 14.77 4.00
CA VAL A 70 -3.12 14.44 4.80
C VAL A 70 -2.05 15.52 4.69
N GLU A 71 -1.41 15.81 5.83
CA GLU A 71 -0.25 16.70 5.90
C GLU A 71 0.97 15.94 6.40
N CYS A 72 1.99 15.75 5.54
CA CYS A 72 3.25 15.14 5.95
C CYS A 72 4.12 16.17 6.67
N ASN A 73 4.11 16.12 8.00
CA ASN A 73 4.65 17.16 8.88
C ASN A 73 6.05 16.86 9.42
N ALA A 74 6.51 15.61 9.40
CA ALA A 74 7.85 15.27 9.85
C ALA A 74 8.35 13.92 9.29
N ILE A 75 9.65 13.85 8.98
CA ILE A 75 10.30 12.60 8.58
C ILE A 75 11.59 12.40 9.39
N ASN A 76 11.69 11.30 10.13
CA ASN A 76 12.94 10.89 10.78
C ASN A 76 13.60 9.76 9.98
N ALA A 77 14.80 9.97 9.45
CA ALA A 77 15.46 9.06 8.50
C ALA A 77 16.69 8.33 9.06
N GLY A 78 16.88 8.33 10.38
CA GLY A 78 18.04 7.71 11.02
C GLY A 78 19.34 8.33 10.53
N SER A 79 20.11 7.65 9.69
CA SER A 79 21.43 8.12 9.23
C SER A 79 21.45 8.83 7.87
N ALA A 80 20.34 8.89 7.13
CA ALA A 80 20.33 9.52 5.81
C ALA A 80 20.34 11.06 5.90
N THR A 81 21.22 11.72 5.15
CA THR A 81 21.21 13.19 5.00
C THR A 81 20.02 13.63 4.16
N THR A 82 19.59 14.89 4.30
CA THR A 82 18.47 15.45 3.53
C THR A 82 18.69 15.35 2.02
N ASP A 83 19.91 15.61 1.54
CA ASP A 83 20.30 15.42 0.13
C ASP A 83 20.11 13.98 -0.35
N TYR A 84 20.49 13.01 0.48
CA TYR A 84 20.35 11.61 0.12
C TYR A 84 18.88 11.16 0.17
N MET A 85 18.10 11.68 1.13
CA MET A 85 16.65 11.48 1.16
C MET A 85 15.99 12.02 -0.10
N ALA A 86 16.36 13.22 -0.57
CA ALA A 86 15.83 13.79 -1.81
C ALA A 86 16.16 12.92 -3.03
N TYR A 87 17.39 12.41 -3.12
CA TYR A 87 17.78 11.45 -4.16
C TYR A 87 16.94 10.16 -4.11
N GLN A 88 16.84 9.52 -2.94
CA GLN A 88 16.11 8.26 -2.75
C GLN A 88 14.60 8.41 -2.95
N TYR A 89 14.03 9.58 -2.63
CA TYR A 89 12.63 9.88 -2.89
C TYR A 89 12.40 10.09 -4.39
N LYS A 90 13.28 10.85 -5.05
CA LYS A 90 13.16 11.19 -6.48
C LYS A 90 13.30 9.98 -7.39
N TYR A 91 14.27 9.10 -7.14
CA TYR A 91 14.57 7.96 -8.02
C TYR A 91 14.26 6.63 -7.32
N ASP A 92 13.28 5.90 -7.85
CA ASP A 92 12.92 4.56 -7.39
C ASP A 92 13.01 3.56 -8.54
N SER A 93 13.66 2.42 -8.31
CA SER A 93 13.86 1.39 -9.34
C SER A 93 12.58 0.61 -9.68
N ILE A 94 11.58 0.63 -8.80
CA ILE A 94 10.32 -0.09 -8.95
C ILE A 94 9.23 0.92 -9.35
N HIS A 95 8.96 1.90 -8.50
CA HIS A 95 7.85 2.85 -8.69
C HIS A 95 8.25 4.10 -9.49
N GLY A 96 9.35 4.04 -10.23
CA GLY A 96 9.85 5.10 -11.10
C GLY A 96 10.19 6.42 -10.41
N ILE A 97 10.34 7.45 -11.22
CA ILE A 97 10.67 8.81 -10.77
C ILE A 97 9.46 9.42 -10.07
N ALA A 98 9.67 10.01 -8.89
CA ALA A 98 8.61 10.71 -8.16
C ALA A 98 8.01 11.82 -9.02
N LYS A 99 6.68 11.97 -8.96
CA LYS A 99 5.97 13.04 -9.66
C LYS A 99 6.23 14.37 -8.94
N GLY A 100 6.37 15.44 -9.72
CA GLY A 100 6.54 16.80 -9.18
C GLY A 100 7.98 17.15 -8.81
N THR A 101 8.14 18.13 -7.93
CA THR A 101 9.47 18.68 -7.55
C THR A 101 9.92 18.17 -6.19
N VAL A 102 11.23 17.95 -6.06
CA VAL A 102 11.89 17.51 -4.84
C VAL A 102 13.18 18.29 -4.72
N GLU A 103 13.25 19.15 -3.70
CA GLU A 103 14.36 20.06 -3.44
C GLU A 103 14.80 19.95 -1.97
N VAL A 104 15.97 20.49 -1.67
CA VAL A 104 16.54 20.51 -0.30
C VAL A 104 16.74 21.95 0.13
N ASP A 105 16.26 22.26 1.32
CA ASP A 105 16.49 23.54 2.00
C ASP A 105 16.98 23.25 3.42
N GLY A 106 18.30 23.09 3.59
CA GLY A 106 18.91 22.70 4.86
C GLY A 106 18.44 21.34 5.37
N ASP A 107 17.84 21.29 6.56
CA ASP A 107 17.24 20.09 7.14
C ASP A 107 15.79 19.87 6.70
N PHE A 108 15.33 20.54 5.64
CA PHE A 108 13.99 20.36 5.08
C PHE A 108 14.03 19.70 3.70
N LEU A 109 13.11 18.77 3.50
CA LEU A 109 12.77 18.25 2.19
C LEU A 109 11.60 19.09 1.65
N VAL A 110 11.77 19.70 0.48
CA VAL A 110 10.73 20.52 -0.15
C VAL A 110 10.12 19.71 -1.29
N ILE A 111 8.92 19.17 -1.08
CA ILE A 111 8.20 18.36 -2.07
C ILE A 111 7.00 19.14 -2.57
N ASN A 112 6.92 19.41 -3.87
CA ASN A 112 5.83 20.19 -4.48
C ASN A 112 5.58 21.54 -3.76
N GLY A 113 6.66 22.19 -3.32
CA GLY A 113 6.61 23.44 -2.56
C GLY A 113 6.24 23.31 -1.08
N LYS A 114 5.85 22.12 -0.60
CA LYS A 114 5.63 21.85 0.83
C LYS A 114 6.96 21.57 1.52
N LYS A 115 7.26 22.32 2.58
CA LYS A 115 8.52 22.24 3.33
C LYS A 115 8.36 21.31 4.53
N ILE A 116 9.02 20.15 4.48
CA ILE A 116 8.88 19.07 5.48
C ILE A 116 10.18 18.95 6.29
N PRO A 117 10.15 19.15 7.62
CA PRO A 117 11.34 18.99 8.44
C PRO A 117 11.79 17.53 8.46
N THR A 118 13.10 17.34 8.28
CA THR A 118 13.75 16.04 8.38
C THR A 118 14.66 15.97 9.60
N THR A 119 14.69 14.81 10.25
CA THR A 119 15.55 14.57 11.40
C THR A 119 16.35 13.27 11.23
N ARG A 120 17.40 13.15 12.03
CA ARG A 120 18.33 12.01 12.04
C ARG A 120 18.52 11.44 13.46
N CYS A 121 17.48 11.57 14.29
CA CYS A 121 17.52 11.18 15.69
C CYS A 121 17.51 9.66 15.81
N ARG A 122 18.38 9.13 16.68
CA ARG A 122 18.37 7.69 17.03
C ARG A 122 17.29 7.39 18.07
N ASP A 123 17.08 8.31 19.00
CA ASP A 123 15.98 8.29 19.95
C ASP A 123 14.77 9.01 19.32
N PRO A 124 13.64 8.32 19.07
CA PRO A 124 12.45 8.94 18.49
C PRO A 124 11.82 10.05 19.35
N SER A 125 12.10 10.12 20.66
CA SER A 125 11.57 11.17 21.54
C SER A 125 12.17 12.54 21.25
N GLU A 126 13.41 12.59 20.77
CA GLU A 126 14.11 13.83 20.42
C GLU A 126 13.60 14.46 19.12
N VAL A 127 12.80 13.73 18.34
CA VAL A 127 12.28 14.25 17.06
C VAL A 127 11.33 15.41 17.29
N GLY A 128 10.61 15.47 18.42
CA GLY A 128 9.61 16.52 18.66
C GLY A 128 8.47 16.48 17.65
N TRP A 129 7.78 15.34 17.56
CA TRP A 129 6.65 15.10 16.67
C TRP A 129 5.50 16.07 16.93
N GLY A 130 5.13 16.28 18.19
CA GLY A 130 4.00 17.13 18.56
C GLY A 130 4.22 18.60 18.20
N THR A 131 5.45 19.12 18.37
CA THR A 131 5.78 20.51 18.02
C THR A 131 5.80 20.75 16.50
N LYS A 132 5.96 19.68 15.71
CA LYS A 132 5.86 19.70 14.25
C LYS A 132 4.44 19.46 13.75
N GLY A 133 3.49 19.14 14.63
CA GLY A 133 2.12 18.77 14.22
C GLY A 133 2.04 17.39 13.57
N ALA A 134 3.00 16.49 13.81
CA ALA A 134 2.96 15.11 13.34
C ALA A 134 2.29 14.23 14.41
N GLU A 135 0.96 14.18 14.39
CA GLU A 135 0.17 13.53 15.44
C GLU A 135 0.08 12.00 15.25
N TYR A 136 0.00 11.54 14.01
CA TYR A 136 -0.06 10.12 13.68
C TYR A 136 1.24 9.72 13.00
N VAL A 137 2.01 8.80 13.59
CA VAL A 137 3.35 8.45 13.08
C VAL A 137 3.37 7.04 12.52
N CYS A 138 3.78 6.91 11.26
CA CYS A 138 4.14 5.63 10.65
C CYS A 138 5.52 5.18 11.15
N GLU A 139 5.55 4.16 12.00
CA GLU A 139 6.77 3.48 12.44
C GLU A 139 7.17 2.40 11.42
N SER A 140 8.17 2.74 10.60
CA SER A 140 8.63 1.92 9.46
C SER A 140 10.12 1.58 9.49
N THR A 141 10.76 1.70 10.66
CA THR A 141 12.14 1.25 10.87
C THR A 141 12.23 -0.27 11.01
N GLY A 142 11.16 -0.91 11.47
CA GLY A 142 11.13 -2.33 11.83
C GLY A 142 11.78 -2.66 13.19
N VAL A 143 12.19 -1.64 13.95
CA VAL A 143 12.86 -1.79 15.25
C VAL A 143 11.88 -1.61 16.41
N PHE A 144 11.03 -0.59 16.36
CA PHE A 144 10.11 -0.19 17.44
C PHE A 144 8.73 -0.85 17.27
N LEU A 145 8.69 -2.18 17.33
CA LEU A 145 7.48 -2.98 17.08
C LEU A 145 6.79 -3.50 18.36
N THR A 146 7.01 -2.82 19.49
CA THR A 146 6.32 -3.06 20.76
C THR A 146 5.96 -1.73 21.40
N LYS A 147 4.88 -1.68 22.21
CA LYS A 147 4.42 -0.50 22.96
C LYS A 147 5.58 0.13 23.74
N GLU A 148 6.31 -0.70 24.49
CA GLU A 148 7.49 -0.28 25.26
C GLU A 148 8.54 0.45 24.40
N LYS A 149 8.85 -0.08 23.21
CA LYS A 149 9.89 0.49 22.34
C LYS A 149 9.38 1.72 21.59
N ALA A 150 8.12 1.71 21.17
CA ALA A 150 7.49 2.78 20.43
C ALA A 150 7.05 3.94 21.32
N GLN A 151 7.01 3.77 22.65
CA GLN A 151 6.64 4.80 23.60
C GLN A 151 7.43 6.11 23.41
N ALA A 152 8.71 6.02 23.04
CA ALA A 152 9.55 7.19 22.74
C ALA A 152 8.94 8.09 21.65
N ILE A 153 8.17 7.55 20.70
CA ILE A 153 7.49 8.35 19.65
C ILE A 153 6.35 9.18 20.27
N ILE A 154 5.57 8.58 21.17
CA ILE A 154 4.52 9.28 21.95
C ILE A 154 5.12 10.31 22.88
N ASP A 155 6.22 9.97 23.56
CA ASP A 155 6.95 10.89 24.46
C ASP A 155 7.51 12.10 23.68
N GLY A 156 7.83 11.93 22.39
CA GLY A 156 8.16 13.01 21.46
C GLY A 156 6.96 13.87 21.01
N GLY A 157 5.75 13.58 21.49
CA GLY A 157 4.53 14.35 21.29
C GLY A 157 3.60 13.86 20.18
N ALA A 158 3.82 12.68 19.62
CA ALA A 158 2.83 12.04 18.74
C ALA A 158 1.63 11.57 19.58
N LYS A 159 0.43 11.48 18.96
CA LYS A 159 -0.78 10.93 19.57
C LYS A 159 -0.87 9.43 19.41
N LYS A 160 -0.58 8.92 18.21
CA LYS A 160 -0.74 7.50 17.85
C LYS A 160 0.44 7.01 17.00
N VAL A 161 0.78 5.74 17.13
CA VAL A 161 1.84 5.08 16.35
C VAL A 161 1.26 3.93 15.55
N ILE A 162 1.48 3.96 14.24
CA ILE A 162 1.07 2.91 13.30
C ILE A 162 2.31 2.11 12.90
N TYR A 163 2.38 0.85 13.29
CA TYR A 163 3.46 -0.04 12.88
C TYR A 163 3.26 -0.48 11.43
N SER A 164 4.26 -0.25 10.59
CA SER A 164 4.32 -0.78 9.22
C SER A 164 4.86 -2.22 9.16
N ALA A 165 4.61 -3.00 10.20
CA ALA A 165 4.92 -4.42 10.31
C ALA A 165 4.04 -5.07 11.41
N PRO A 166 3.97 -6.41 11.48
CA PRO A 166 3.32 -7.09 12.59
C PRO A 166 3.91 -6.68 13.95
N ALA A 167 3.03 -6.31 14.88
CA ALA A 167 3.43 -6.08 16.27
C ALA A 167 4.10 -7.32 16.87
N LYS A 168 5.05 -7.08 17.78
CA LYS A 168 5.74 -8.13 18.57
C LYS A 168 5.14 -8.28 19.97
N ASP A 169 4.01 -7.64 20.24
CA ASP A 169 3.23 -7.71 21.47
C ASP A 169 1.73 -7.80 21.16
N ASP A 170 0.88 -7.36 22.09
CA ASP A 170 -0.58 -7.41 22.02
C ASP A 170 -1.22 -6.19 21.34
N SER A 171 -0.43 -5.27 20.77
CA SER A 171 -0.94 -4.12 20.02
C SER A 171 -1.98 -4.54 18.97
N GLN A 172 -3.10 -3.82 18.91
CA GLN A 172 -4.22 -4.17 18.04
C GLN A 172 -3.77 -4.23 16.59
N THR A 173 -4.18 -5.29 15.87
CA THR A 173 -3.88 -5.46 14.46
C THR A 173 -5.12 -5.12 13.64
N ILE A 174 -4.98 -4.16 12.72
CA ILE A 174 -6.06 -3.73 11.83
C ILE A 174 -5.65 -3.96 10.38
N VAL A 175 -6.56 -4.54 9.60
CA VAL A 175 -6.46 -4.67 8.15
C VAL A 175 -7.65 -3.96 7.51
N MET A 176 -7.35 -2.97 6.68
CA MET A 176 -8.36 -2.20 5.96
C MET A 176 -9.11 -3.08 4.95
N GLY A 177 -10.44 -2.94 4.92
CA GLY A 177 -11.33 -3.81 4.15
C GLY A 177 -11.72 -5.10 4.87
N VAL A 178 -11.26 -5.31 6.12
CA VAL A 178 -11.51 -6.53 6.90
C VAL A 178 -12.10 -6.21 8.25
N ASN A 179 -11.34 -5.54 9.12
CA ASN A 179 -11.72 -5.31 10.53
C ASN A 179 -11.48 -3.87 11.01
N GLN A 180 -11.36 -2.89 10.09
CA GLN A 180 -11.12 -1.49 10.44
C GLN A 180 -12.19 -0.86 11.35
N GLY A 181 -13.40 -1.42 11.37
CA GLY A 181 -14.48 -1.00 12.28
C GLY A 181 -14.29 -1.44 13.73
N GLU A 182 -13.31 -2.29 14.03
CA GLU A 182 -12.99 -2.75 15.39
C GLU A 182 -12.09 -1.78 16.16
N TYR A 183 -11.51 -0.78 15.50
CA TYR A 183 -10.75 0.27 16.19
C TYR A 183 -11.71 1.25 16.87
N ASP A 184 -11.59 1.39 18.20
CA ASP A 184 -12.48 2.18 19.04
C ASP A 184 -11.80 3.42 19.66
N GLY A 185 -10.58 3.74 19.24
CA GLY A 185 -9.79 4.87 19.76
C GLY A 185 -8.98 4.57 21.02
N SER A 186 -9.19 3.41 21.66
CA SER A 186 -8.54 3.07 22.94
C SER A 186 -7.06 2.76 22.83
N GLU A 187 -6.62 2.25 21.68
CA GLU A 187 -5.24 1.81 21.48
C GLU A 187 -4.38 2.94 20.88
N ASP A 188 -3.19 3.15 21.44
CA ASP A 188 -2.21 4.14 20.96
C ASP A 188 -1.24 3.56 19.93
N PHE A 189 -1.06 2.24 19.96
CA PHE A 189 -0.12 1.50 19.13
C PHE A 189 -0.88 0.49 18.27
N ILE A 190 -0.94 0.72 16.97
CA ILE A 190 -1.75 -0.08 16.05
C ILE A 190 -0.85 -0.70 14.99
N SER A 191 -0.96 -2.00 14.77
CA SER A 191 -0.26 -2.70 13.70
C SER A 191 -1.09 -2.72 12.42
N CYS A 192 -0.51 -2.27 11.31
CA CYS A 192 -1.05 -2.46 9.97
C CYS A 192 -0.79 -3.89 9.43
N ALA A 193 -0.50 -4.86 10.31
CA ALA A 193 -0.10 -6.22 9.99
C ALA A 193 1.12 -6.28 9.02
N SER A 194 1.16 -7.30 8.15
CA SER A 194 2.16 -7.43 7.08
C SER A 194 1.54 -7.22 5.70
N CYS A 195 2.36 -6.99 4.68
CA CYS A 195 1.93 -6.98 3.29
C CYS A 195 1.20 -8.28 2.89
N THR A 196 1.72 -9.46 3.24
CA THR A 196 1.03 -10.73 2.97
C THR A 196 -0.30 -10.85 3.72
N THR A 197 -0.40 -10.36 4.96
CA THR A 197 -1.69 -10.37 5.70
C THR A 197 -2.72 -9.49 4.99
N ASN A 198 -2.32 -8.30 4.51
CA ASN A 198 -3.19 -7.43 3.71
C ASN A 198 -3.49 -8.03 2.32
N GLY A 199 -2.53 -8.72 1.71
CA GLY A 199 -2.68 -9.45 0.43
C GLY A 199 -3.60 -10.65 0.50
N LEU A 200 -3.79 -11.21 1.69
CA LEU A 200 -4.57 -12.43 1.89
C LEU A 200 -5.94 -12.17 2.52
N ALA A 201 -6.01 -11.33 3.56
CA ALA A 201 -7.19 -11.22 4.41
C ALA A 201 -8.46 -10.75 3.69
N PRO A 202 -8.45 -9.80 2.73
CA PRO A 202 -9.64 -9.41 1.99
C PRO A 202 -10.27 -10.57 1.22
N MET A 203 -9.47 -11.32 0.43
CA MET A 203 -9.94 -12.51 -0.28
C MET A 203 -10.43 -13.60 0.70
N VAL A 204 -9.66 -13.86 1.76
CA VAL A 204 -10.05 -14.84 2.78
C VAL A 204 -11.37 -14.49 3.46
N LYS A 205 -11.59 -13.22 3.81
CA LYS A 205 -12.85 -12.73 4.37
C LYS A 205 -14.00 -12.96 3.40
N ALA A 206 -13.85 -12.53 2.15
CA ALA A 206 -14.86 -12.71 1.12
C ALA A 206 -15.28 -14.18 0.97
N ILE A 207 -14.31 -15.10 0.94
CA ILE A 207 -14.56 -16.54 0.83
C ILE A 207 -15.15 -17.12 2.11
N HIS A 208 -14.64 -16.74 3.28
CA HIS A 208 -15.07 -17.30 4.56
C HIS A 208 -16.52 -16.90 4.89
N ASP A 209 -16.88 -15.63 4.67
CA ASP A 209 -18.22 -15.12 4.93
C ASP A 209 -19.28 -15.87 4.08
N GLU A 210 -18.94 -16.22 2.83
CA GLU A 210 -19.88 -16.90 1.93
C GLU A 210 -19.87 -18.42 2.09
N TYR A 211 -18.68 -19.05 2.13
CA TYR A 211 -18.52 -20.50 1.96
C TYR A 211 -18.01 -21.24 3.20
N ASP A 212 -17.74 -20.53 4.29
CA ASP A 212 -17.19 -21.06 5.56
C ASP A 212 -15.95 -21.95 5.37
N ILE A 213 -14.77 -21.33 5.33
CA ILE A 213 -13.49 -22.06 5.32
C ILE A 213 -13.36 -22.99 6.55
N GLN A 214 -13.20 -24.29 6.30
CA GLN A 214 -13.00 -25.32 7.33
C GLN A 214 -11.53 -25.46 7.72
N GLU A 215 -10.65 -25.52 6.73
CA GLU A 215 -9.19 -25.66 6.88
C GLU A 215 -8.51 -25.08 5.64
N ALA A 216 -7.37 -24.42 5.84
CA ALA A 216 -6.65 -23.75 4.78
C ALA A 216 -5.14 -23.70 5.03
N LEU A 217 -4.39 -23.88 3.95
CA LEU A 217 -2.95 -23.66 3.88
C LEU A 217 -2.64 -22.59 2.86
N MET A 218 -1.81 -21.63 3.27
CA MET A 218 -1.34 -20.56 2.39
C MET A 218 0.13 -20.72 2.05
N THR A 219 0.47 -20.48 0.79
CA THR A 219 1.84 -20.19 0.36
C THR A 219 1.87 -18.79 -0.23
N THR A 220 2.81 -17.96 0.19
CA THR A 220 3.11 -16.72 -0.55
C THR A 220 4.39 -16.90 -1.36
N VAL A 221 4.31 -16.67 -2.67
CA VAL A 221 5.48 -16.51 -3.52
C VAL A 221 5.77 -15.02 -3.52
N HIS A 222 6.85 -14.66 -2.83
CA HIS A 222 7.06 -13.29 -2.37
C HIS A 222 8.34 -12.71 -2.96
N ALA A 223 8.27 -11.47 -3.42
CA ALA A 223 9.44 -10.70 -3.85
C ALA A 223 10.51 -10.63 -2.75
N MET A 224 11.74 -10.35 -3.19
CA MET A 224 12.87 -10.10 -2.31
C MET A 224 12.61 -8.85 -1.44
N THR A 225 13.17 -8.82 -0.24
CA THR A 225 13.08 -7.62 0.62
C THR A 225 14.46 -7.15 1.07
N ALA A 226 14.54 -5.93 1.61
CA ALA A 226 15.77 -5.33 2.12
C ALA A 226 16.46 -6.13 3.25
N THR A 227 15.80 -7.16 3.80
CA THR A 227 16.39 -8.04 4.83
C THR A 227 17.19 -9.20 4.24
N GLN A 228 17.10 -9.45 2.94
CA GLN A 228 17.84 -10.50 2.24
C GLN A 228 19.14 -9.97 1.67
N ALA A 229 20.09 -10.87 1.46
CA ALA A 229 21.43 -10.53 1.02
C ALA A 229 21.60 -10.60 -0.50
N VAL A 230 22.43 -9.71 -1.05
CA VAL A 230 22.81 -9.73 -2.47
C VAL A 230 23.61 -10.99 -2.80
N VAL A 231 24.50 -11.40 -1.89
CA VAL A 231 25.32 -12.62 -1.97
C VAL A 231 25.20 -13.42 -0.67
N ASP A 232 25.63 -14.67 -0.69
CA ASP A 232 25.63 -15.53 0.51
C ASP A 232 26.34 -14.82 1.69
N SER A 233 25.61 -14.56 2.77
CA SER A 233 26.07 -13.84 3.95
C SER A 233 25.25 -14.16 5.21
N SER A 234 25.63 -13.60 6.34
CA SER A 234 24.93 -13.80 7.62
C SER A 234 23.56 -13.12 7.62
N SER A 235 22.52 -13.91 7.90
CA SER A 235 21.16 -13.40 8.09
C SER A 235 20.84 -13.18 9.57
N ARG A 236 20.09 -12.11 9.85
CA ARG A 236 19.63 -11.76 11.21
C ARG A 236 18.37 -12.51 11.65
N LYS A 237 17.75 -13.28 10.74
CA LYS A 237 16.43 -13.90 10.96
C LYS A 237 16.47 -15.42 10.88
N ASP A 238 17.01 -15.97 9.81
CA ASP A 238 17.08 -17.40 9.55
C ASP A 238 18.22 -17.74 8.57
N TRP A 239 18.71 -18.97 8.57
CA TRP A 239 19.87 -19.37 7.74
C TRP A 239 19.60 -19.27 6.24
N ARG A 240 18.38 -19.56 5.80
CA ARG A 240 18.04 -19.59 4.36
C ARG A 240 18.00 -18.18 3.75
N GLY A 241 17.54 -17.19 4.51
CA GLY A 241 17.52 -15.78 4.13
C GLY A 241 18.90 -15.14 3.97
N GLY A 242 19.96 -15.83 4.40
CA GLY A 242 21.34 -15.39 4.16
C GLY A 242 21.86 -15.73 2.77
N ARG A 243 21.16 -16.56 2.01
CA ARG A 243 21.57 -16.95 0.65
C ARG A 243 21.25 -15.85 -0.36
N ALA A 244 22.04 -15.77 -1.43
CA ALA A 244 21.92 -14.77 -2.49
C ALA A 244 20.48 -14.67 -3.03
N ALA A 245 19.82 -13.54 -2.78
CA ALA A 245 18.39 -13.37 -2.99
C ALA A 245 17.98 -13.51 -4.46
N SER A 246 18.74 -12.92 -5.38
CA SER A 246 18.45 -12.92 -6.81
C SER A 246 18.81 -14.24 -7.51
N GLY A 247 19.41 -15.19 -6.79
CA GLY A 247 19.87 -16.48 -7.34
C GLY A 247 19.12 -17.69 -6.81
N ASN A 248 18.14 -17.53 -5.92
CA ASN A 248 17.51 -18.66 -5.23
C ASN A 248 15.99 -18.50 -5.08
N ILE A 249 15.31 -19.64 -5.05
CA ILE A 249 13.98 -19.76 -4.43
C ILE A 249 14.21 -20.15 -2.97
N ILE A 250 13.84 -19.29 -2.03
CA ILE A 250 14.21 -19.41 -0.61
C ILE A 250 12.95 -19.67 0.21
N PRO A 251 12.73 -20.90 0.73
CA PRO A 251 11.60 -21.15 1.62
C PRO A 251 11.82 -20.44 2.97
N SER A 252 10.77 -19.81 3.49
CA SER A 252 10.79 -19.01 4.72
C SER A 252 9.51 -19.25 5.53
N SER A 253 9.62 -19.20 6.86
CA SER A 253 8.45 -19.18 7.73
C SER A 253 7.80 -17.79 7.69
N THR A 254 6.47 -17.76 7.79
CA THR A 254 5.70 -16.52 7.88
C THR A 254 4.63 -16.61 8.96
N GLY A 255 4.47 -15.53 9.72
CA GLY A 255 3.36 -15.37 10.65
C GLY A 255 2.09 -14.82 9.98
N ALA A 256 2.14 -14.48 8.68
CA ALA A 256 1.08 -13.72 8.03
C ALA A 256 -0.28 -14.44 8.02
N ALA A 257 -0.31 -15.74 7.74
CA ALA A 257 -1.54 -16.54 7.80
C ALA A 257 -2.11 -16.62 9.23
N LYS A 258 -1.25 -16.75 10.24
CA LYS A 258 -1.66 -16.68 11.65
C LYS A 258 -2.16 -15.28 12.03
N ALA A 259 -1.61 -14.22 11.43
CA ALA A 259 -2.09 -12.86 11.65
C ALA A 259 -3.47 -12.62 11.00
N VAL A 260 -3.82 -13.31 9.92
CA VAL A 260 -5.20 -13.27 9.37
C VAL A 260 -6.20 -13.75 10.42
N THR A 261 -5.86 -14.74 11.25
CA THR A 261 -6.77 -15.21 12.30
C THR A 261 -6.91 -14.22 13.46
N LYS A 262 -6.09 -13.16 13.54
CA LYS A 262 -6.31 -12.06 14.50
C LYS A 262 -7.40 -11.09 14.02
N VAL A 263 -7.52 -10.90 12.71
CA VAL A 263 -8.49 -9.99 12.09
C VAL A 263 -9.74 -10.71 11.57
N ILE A 264 -9.72 -12.06 11.53
CA ILE A 264 -10.86 -12.93 11.28
C ILE A 264 -10.83 -14.05 12.34
N PRO A 265 -11.29 -13.80 13.57
CA PRO A 265 -11.11 -14.71 14.71
C PRO A 265 -11.70 -16.12 14.50
N SER A 266 -12.77 -16.24 13.72
CA SER A 266 -13.41 -17.53 13.36
C SER A 266 -12.50 -18.49 12.58
N LEU A 267 -11.36 -18.01 12.07
CA LEU A 267 -10.34 -18.82 11.38
C LEU A 267 -9.20 -19.29 12.29
N GLN A 268 -9.25 -18.99 13.59
CA GLN A 268 -8.24 -19.47 14.54
C GLN A 268 -8.17 -21.01 14.52
N GLY A 269 -6.95 -21.54 14.33
CA GLY A 269 -6.72 -22.98 14.19
C GLY A 269 -7.06 -23.56 12.81
N LYS A 270 -7.69 -22.78 11.91
CA LYS A 270 -8.08 -23.23 10.57
C LYS A 270 -7.13 -22.76 9.46
N LEU A 271 -6.32 -21.74 9.70
CA LEU A 271 -5.45 -21.13 8.69
C LEU A 271 -4.00 -21.00 9.17
N THR A 272 -3.06 -21.52 8.38
CA THR A 272 -1.61 -21.29 8.55
C THR A 272 -0.93 -21.32 7.18
N GLY A 273 0.38 -21.06 7.13
CA GLY A 273 1.08 -21.03 5.85
C GLY A 273 2.58 -20.84 5.94
N MET A 274 3.18 -20.71 4.76
CA MET A 274 4.61 -20.50 4.57
C MET A 274 4.88 -19.55 3.38
N ALA A 275 6.15 -19.29 3.10
CA ALA A 275 6.56 -18.42 2.01
C ALA A 275 7.71 -19.03 1.20
N PHE A 276 7.77 -18.67 -0.08
CA PHE A 276 8.97 -18.76 -0.90
C PHE A 276 9.38 -17.36 -1.31
N ARG A 277 10.61 -16.94 -1.00
CA ARG A 277 11.18 -15.71 -1.56
C ARG A 277 11.74 -16.04 -2.93
N VAL A 278 11.40 -15.24 -3.95
CA VAL A 278 11.81 -15.47 -5.33
C VAL A 278 12.55 -14.25 -5.91
N PRO A 279 13.35 -14.40 -6.98
CA PRO A 279 14.11 -13.33 -7.62
C PRO A 279 13.30 -12.24 -8.36
N THR A 280 12.21 -11.76 -7.78
CA THR A 280 11.50 -10.54 -8.20
C THR A 280 11.80 -9.42 -7.21
N ILE A 281 11.86 -8.18 -7.70
CA ILE A 281 12.22 -7.01 -6.89
C ILE A 281 11.02 -6.38 -6.18
N ASP A 282 9.82 -6.63 -6.69
CA ASP A 282 8.55 -6.29 -6.06
C ASP A 282 7.42 -7.19 -6.60
N VAL A 283 6.23 -6.99 -6.06
CA VAL A 283 5.00 -7.75 -6.28
C VAL A 283 5.12 -9.20 -5.81
N SER A 284 4.09 -9.62 -5.10
CA SER A 284 3.98 -10.95 -4.53
C SER A 284 2.61 -11.54 -4.84
N VAL A 285 2.48 -12.84 -4.65
CA VAL A 285 1.22 -13.55 -4.86
C VAL A 285 0.97 -14.49 -3.68
N VAL A 286 -0.29 -14.61 -3.29
CA VAL A 286 -0.75 -15.63 -2.34
C VAL A 286 -1.47 -16.75 -3.10
N ASP A 287 -1.15 -17.98 -2.72
CA ASP A 287 -1.86 -19.21 -3.05
C ASP A 287 -2.54 -19.68 -1.76
N LEU A 288 -3.88 -19.67 -1.77
CA LEU A 288 -4.70 -20.21 -0.70
C LEU A 288 -5.32 -21.52 -1.16
N THR A 289 -4.92 -22.62 -0.56
CA THR A 289 -5.59 -23.91 -0.74
C THR A 289 -6.50 -24.16 0.44
N CYS A 290 -7.80 -24.25 0.21
CA CYS A 290 -8.78 -24.34 1.28
C CYS A 290 -9.90 -25.35 1.01
N LYS A 291 -10.43 -25.87 2.12
CA LYS A 291 -11.64 -26.68 2.15
C LYS A 291 -12.82 -25.81 2.59
N LEU A 292 -13.89 -25.83 1.80
CA LEU A 292 -15.11 -25.05 2.01
C LEU A 292 -16.17 -25.88 2.72
N GLY A 293 -16.91 -25.26 3.63
CA GLY A 293 -18.05 -25.88 4.33
C GLY A 293 -19.28 -26.01 3.44
N LYS A 294 -19.42 -25.13 2.44
CA LYS A 294 -20.49 -25.18 1.44
C LYS A 294 -19.94 -25.60 0.08
N ALA A 295 -20.63 -26.54 -0.58
CA ALA A 295 -20.29 -26.94 -1.94
C ALA A 295 -20.64 -25.81 -2.93
N THR A 296 -19.77 -25.55 -3.91
CA THR A 296 -19.93 -24.48 -4.91
C THR A 296 -19.18 -24.84 -6.20
N THR A 297 -19.38 -24.06 -7.24
CA THR A 297 -18.55 -24.07 -8.46
C THR A 297 -17.48 -22.97 -8.42
N TYR A 298 -16.45 -23.07 -9.27
CA TYR A 298 -15.40 -22.05 -9.36
C TYR A 298 -15.93 -20.75 -9.97
N GLU A 299 -16.88 -20.87 -10.89
CA GLU A 299 -17.57 -19.75 -11.54
C GLU A 299 -18.37 -18.93 -10.51
N GLU A 300 -19.05 -19.58 -9.57
CA GLU A 300 -19.76 -18.91 -8.47
C GLU A 300 -18.81 -18.17 -7.54
N ILE A 301 -17.65 -18.77 -7.20
CA ILE A 301 -16.60 -18.10 -6.42
C ILE A 301 -16.12 -16.84 -7.15
N CYS A 302 -15.82 -16.96 -8.45
CA CYS A 302 -15.34 -15.84 -9.26
C CYS A 302 -16.37 -14.71 -9.33
N ALA A 303 -17.64 -15.03 -9.60
CA ALA A 303 -18.72 -14.05 -9.66
C ALA A 303 -18.93 -13.34 -8.31
N MET A 304 -18.88 -14.09 -7.20
CA MET A 304 -18.98 -13.53 -5.85
C MET A 304 -17.82 -12.57 -5.55
N ILE A 305 -16.57 -12.97 -5.83
CA ILE A 305 -15.40 -12.11 -5.60
C ILE A 305 -15.50 -10.84 -6.46
N LYS A 306 -15.88 -10.97 -7.73
CA LYS A 306 -16.06 -9.82 -8.63
C LYS A 306 -17.06 -8.83 -8.04
N ALA A 307 -18.24 -9.33 -7.64
CA ALA A 307 -19.28 -8.50 -7.04
C ALA A 307 -18.81 -7.80 -5.75
N LYS A 308 -18.09 -8.49 -4.86
CA LYS A 308 -17.52 -7.86 -3.64
C LYS A 308 -16.44 -6.83 -3.96
N SER A 309 -15.59 -7.10 -4.96
CA SER A 309 -14.52 -6.20 -5.40
C SER A 309 -15.05 -4.90 -6.03
N GLU A 310 -16.21 -4.97 -6.69
CA GLU A 310 -16.89 -3.82 -7.29
C GLU A 310 -17.86 -3.12 -6.30
N GLY A 311 -18.20 -3.80 -5.21
CA GLY A 311 -19.12 -3.34 -4.17
C GLY A 311 -18.43 -3.01 -2.84
N GLU A 312 -18.75 -3.77 -1.79
CA GLU A 312 -18.41 -3.45 -0.40
C GLU A 312 -16.90 -3.47 -0.08
N MET A 313 -16.09 -4.20 -0.86
CA MET A 313 -14.64 -4.33 -0.65
C MET A 313 -13.82 -3.51 -1.66
N LYS A 314 -14.48 -2.63 -2.43
CA LYS A 314 -13.86 -1.80 -3.45
C LYS A 314 -12.71 -0.96 -2.87
N GLY A 315 -11.58 -0.97 -3.58
CA GLY A 315 -10.35 -0.31 -3.17
C GLY A 315 -9.40 -1.20 -2.36
N PHE A 316 -9.89 -2.30 -1.77
CA PHE A 316 -9.07 -3.27 -1.04
C PHE A 316 -8.95 -4.60 -1.79
N LEU A 317 -10.10 -5.17 -2.20
CA LEU A 317 -10.18 -6.37 -3.01
C LEU A 317 -10.35 -5.98 -4.49
N GLY A 318 -9.54 -6.55 -5.35
CA GLY A 318 -9.63 -6.47 -6.81
C GLY A 318 -9.98 -7.82 -7.43
N TYR A 319 -10.38 -7.78 -8.69
CA TYR A 319 -10.65 -8.94 -9.54
C TYR A 319 -9.92 -8.76 -10.86
N CYS A 320 -9.29 -9.83 -11.36
CA CYS A 320 -8.58 -9.89 -12.62
C CYS A 320 -8.99 -11.17 -13.38
N ASP A 321 -9.49 -11.01 -14.60
CA ASP A 321 -9.79 -12.09 -15.55
C ASP A 321 -8.88 -12.05 -16.80
N GLU A 322 -7.88 -11.17 -16.79
CA GLU A 322 -6.84 -11.06 -17.81
C GLU A 322 -5.61 -11.91 -17.45
N PRO A 323 -4.87 -12.45 -18.44
CA PRO A 323 -3.70 -13.30 -18.21
C PRO A 323 -2.45 -12.46 -17.85
N LEU A 324 -2.49 -11.77 -16.72
CA LEU A 324 -1.45 -10.86 -16.24
C LEU A 324 -0.35 -11.59 -15.44
N VAL A 325 0.77 -10.90 -15.23
CA VAL A 325 1.93 -11.38 -14.46
C VAL A 325 2.34 -10.34 -13.40
N SER A 326 3.34 -10.66 -12.57
CA SER A 326 3.70 -9.85 -11.40
C SER A 326 3.93 -8.36 -11.72
N THR A 327 4.65 -8.03 -12.80
CA THR A 327 4.98 -6.64 -13.15
C THR A 327 3.75 -5.79 -13.49
N ASP A 328 2.64 -6.41 -13.88
CA ASP A 328 1.41 -5.69 -14.23
C ASP A 328 0.69 -5.14 -13.00
N PHE A 329 1.08 -5.59 -11.81
CA PHE A 329 0.55 -5.12 -10.52
C PHE A 329 1.51 -4.16 -9.79
N GLU A 330 2.65 -3.78 -10.39
CA GLU A 330 3.55 -2.79 -9.79
C GLU A 330 2.82 -1.45 -9.63
N SER A 331 2.91 -0.88 -8.43
CA SER A 331 2.20 0.32 -8.01
C SER A 331 0.66 0.19 -8.02
N ASP A 332 0.11 -1.02 -7.99
CA ASP A 332 -1.32 -1.23 -7.77
C ASP A 332 -1.68 -0.89 -6.30
N PRO A 333 -2.63 0.04 -6.06
CA PRO A 333 -2.95 0.48 -4.70
C PRO A 333 -3.83 -0.50 -3.94
N ARG A 334 -4.37 -1.55 -4.56
CA ARG A 334 -5.26 -2.52 -3.91
C ARG A 334 -4.47 -3.45 -3.01
N SER A 335 -5.12 -3.96 -1.96
CA SER A 335 -4.48 -4.88 -1.03
C SER A 335 -4.34 -6.28 -1.62
N SER A 336 -5.37 -6.77 -2.31
CA SER A 336 -5.48 -8.16 -2.78
C SER A 336 -6.22 -8.17 -4.11
N ILE A 337 -5.62 -8.70 -5.17
CA ILE A 337 -6.23 -8.77 -6.51
C ILE A 337 -6.41 -10.24 -6.87
N PHE A 338 -7.64 -10.74 -6.79
CA PHE A 338 -7.96 -12.12 -7.14
C PHE A 338 -7.75 -12.39 -8.63
N ASP A 339 -7.03 -13.46 -8.94
CA ASP A 339 -6.76 -13.93 -10.29
C ASP A 339 -7.70 -15.08 -10.64
N ALA A 340 -8.70 -14.79 -11.47
CA ALA A 340 -9.72 -15.75 -11.88
C ALA A 340 -9.19 -16.79 -12.88
N GLY A 341 -8.06 -16.53 -13.54
CA GLY A 341 -7.45 -17.46 -14.49
C GLY A 341 -6.45 -18.41 -13.83
N ALA A 342 -5.89 -18.05 -12.67
CA ALA A 342 -4.82 -18.80 -12.01
C ALA A 342 -5.30 -19.80 -10.93
N GLY A 343 -6.54 -19.65 -10.43
CA GLY A 343 -7.10 -20.60 -9.46
C GLY A 343 -7.54 -21.92 -10.10
N ILE A 344 -7.75 -22.93 -9.26
CA ILE A 344 -8.22 -24.25 -9.72
C ILE A 344 -9.03 -24.95 -8.63
N MET A 345 -10.16 -25.53 -9.01
CA MET A 345 -11.03 -26.30 -8.11
C MET A 345 -10.86 -27.79 -8.36
N LEU A 346 -10.56 -28.56 -7.31
CA LEU A 346 -10.44 -30.02 -7.41
C LEU A 346 -11.81 -30.69 -7.35
N ASN A 347 -12.67 -30.21 -6.44
CA ASN A 347 -14.03 -30.67 -6.25
C ASN A 347 -14.86 -29.54 -5.60
N PRO A 348 -16.19 -29.67 -5.47
CA PRO A 348 -17.05 -28.58 -5.00
C PRO A 348 -16.72 -28.00 -3.62
N ASN A 349 -15.90 -28.68 -2.81
CA ASN A 349 -15.51 -28.24 -1.47
C ASN A 349 -14.00 -28.03 -1.32
N PHE A 350 -13.19 -28.17 -2.37
CA PHE A 350 -11.73 -28.07 -2.25
C PHE A 350 -11.14 -27.29 -3.44
N VAL A 351 -10.56 -26.13 -3.13
CA VAL A 351 -10.16 -25.14 -4.13
C VAL A 351 -8.82 -24.51 -3.79
N LYS A 352 -8.09 -24.13 -4.84
CA LYS A 352 -6.92 -23.27 -4.79
C LYS A 352 -7.27 -21.91 -5.39
N LEU A 353 -7.04 -20.85 -4.64
CA LEU A 353 -7.32 -19.46 -5.00
C LEU A 353 -6.02 -18.66 -5.03
N VAL A 354 -5.89 -17.77 -6.00
CA VAL A 354 -4.68 -16.98 -6.23
C VAL A 354 -5.03 -15.50 -6.14
N ALA A 355 -4.22 -14.73 -5.42
CA ALA A 355 -4.35 -13.28 -5.42
C ALA A 355 -2.99 -12.56 -5.41
N TRP A 356 -2.84 -11.60 -6.31
CA TRP A 356 -1.68 -10.73 -6.40
C TRP A 356 -1.75 -9.59 -5.38
N TYR A 357 -0.59 -9.07 -4.99
CA TYR A 357 -0.49 -7.86 -4.22
C TYR A 357 0.89 -7.21 -4.43
N ASP A 358 0.90 -5.91 -4.68
CA ASP A 358 2.12 -5.13 -4.51
C ASP A 358 2.44 -5.04 -3.01
N ASN A 359 3.53 -5.69 -2.63
CA ASN A 359 3.92 -5.79 -1.23
C ASN A 359 4.51 -4.49 -0.66
N GLU A 360 4.80 -3.51 -1.50
CA GLU A 360 5.28 -2.20 -1.08
C GLU A 360 4.20 -1.12 -1.24
N TRP A 361 3.67 -0.92 -2.44
CA TRP A 361 2.71 0.15 -2.75
C TRP A 361 1.33 -0.09 -2.16
N GLY A 362 0.71 -1.24 -2.44
CA GLY A 362 -0.59 -1.59 -1.88
C GLY A 362 -0.58 -1.58 -0.36
N TYR A 363 0.48 -2.12 0.25
CA TYR A 363 0.69 -2.05 1.70
C TYR A 363 0.88 -0.63 2.23
N SER A 364 1.67 0.21 1.55
CA SER A 364 1.88 1.61 1.96
C SER A 364 0.59 2.42 1.89
N CYS A 365 -0.29 2.14 0.91
CA CYS A 365 -1.62 2.74 0.84
C CYS A 365 -2.44 2.36 2.09
N ARG A 366 -2.37 1.09 2.52
CA ARG A 366 -3.06 0.62 3.74
C ARG A 366 -2.57 1.27 5.01
N VAL A 367 -1.28 1.58 5.09
CA VAL A 367 -0.73 2.34 6.23
C VAL A 367 -1.35 3.72 6.29
N VAL A 368 -1.42 4.45 5.17
CA VAL A 368 -2.05 5.79 5.13
C VAL A 368 -3.55 5.71 5.42
N ASP A 369 -4.27 4.75 4.83
CA ASP A 369 -5.70 4.52 5.09
C ASP A 369 -5.98 4.24 6.57
N LEU A 370 -5.10 3.47 7.23
CA LEU A 370 -5.20 3.17 8.65
C LEU A 370 -4.96 4.44 9.48
N MET A 371 -3.93 5.22 9.17
CA MET A 371 -3.66 6.50 9.86
C MET A 371 -4.86 7.46 9.75
N LYS A 372 -5.48 7.57 8.57
CA LYS A 372 -6.70 8.37 8.36
C LYS A 372 -7.88 7.82 9.16
N THR A 373 -8.03 6.50 9.24
CA THR A 373 -9.12 5.85 9.99
C THR A 373 -9.00 6.10 11.48
N VAL A 374 -7.80 5.90 12.04
CA VAL A 374 -7.50 6.16 13.45
C VAL A 374 -7.79 7.64 13.78
N ALA A 375 -7.30 8.57 12.96
CA ALA A 375 -7.55 10.00 13.15
C ALA A 375 -9.05 10.37 13.08
N SER A 376 -9.78 9.75 12.15
CA SER A 376 -11.23 9.96 12.02
C SER A 376 -12.00 9.45 13.24
N VAL A 377 -11.60 8.31 13.81
CA VAL A 377 -12.21 7.75 15.03
C VAL A 377 -11.89 8.64 16.24
N ASP A 378 -10.63 9.03 16.42
CA ASP A 378 -10.21 9.92 17.51
C ASP A 378 -10.97 11.27 17.47
N ALA A 379 -11.12 11.86 16.28
CA ALA A 379 -11.84 13.11 16.09
C ALA A 379 -13.34 12.99 16.42
N LYS A 380 -13.94 11.81 16.23
CA LYS A 380 -15.34 11.55 16.63
C LYS A 380 -15.48 11.36 18.14
N ILE A 381 -14.48 10.80 18.81
CA ILE A 381 -14.47 10.61 20.27
C ILE A 381 -14.26 11.93 20.99
N ALA A 382 -13.43 12.81 20.43
CA ALA A 382 -13.15 14.13 20.99
C ALA A 382 -14.28 15.16 20.80
N ALA A 383 -15.22 14.91 19.90
CA ALA A 383 -16.36 15.79 19.58
C ALA A 383 -17.61 15.41 20.39
#